data_AF-A0A820J4J8-F1
#
_entry.id   AF-A0A820J4J8-F1
#
_cell.length_a   1.000
_cell.length_b   1.000
_cell.length_c   1.000
_cell.angle_alpha   90.00
_cell.angle_beta   90.00
_cell.angle_gamma   90.00
#
_symmetry.space_group_name_H-M   'P 1'
#
loop_
_entity.id
_entity.type
_entity.pdbx_description
1 polymer ?
#
loop_
_entity_poly.entity_id
_entity_poly.type
_entity_poly.pdbx_seq_one_letter_code
_entity_poly.pdbx_strand_id
1 'polypeptide(L)'
;MHSIIDVEGRVLRDFGISTGERNGNIWSRRDIHIDQDGTHLSMTLWNSQARSVDRNMVGLNIKVKNVKVSWYDGARNLITMANSQLSIV
;
A
#
# COMPACT_ATOMS: atom_id res chain seq x y z
N MET A 1 19.65 -1.69 5.09
CA MET A 1 19.47 -2.12 3.68
C MET A 1 17.98 -2.05 3.36
N HIS A 2 17.56 -1.40 2.27
CA HIS A 2 16.15 -1.37 1.84
C HIS A 2 16.00 -2.30 0.64
N SER A 3 15.00 -3.19 0.68
CA SER A 3 14.67 -4.09 -0.44
C SER A 3 13.48 -3.53 -1.21
N ILE A 4 13.54 -3.62 -2.54
CA ILE A 4 12.42 -3.35 -3.43
C ILE A 4 11.88 -4.70 -3.91
N ILE A 5 10.59 -4.93 -3.78
CA ILE A 5 9.93 -6.20 -4.11
C ILE A 5 8.63 -5.98 -4.86
N ASP A 6 8.16 -7.02 -5.54
CA ASP A 6 6.79 -7.10 -6.02
C ASP A 6 5.96 -7.92 -5.03
N VAL A 7 4.71 -7.51 -4.81
CA VAL A 7 3.81 -8.09 -3.80
C VAL A 7 2.49 -8.45 -4.47
N GLU A 8 1.98 -9.62 -4.15
CA GLU A 8 0.65 -10.08 -4.55
C GLU A 8 -0.06 -10.62 -3.31
N GLY A 9 -1.33 -10.28 -3.12
CA GLY A 9 -2.06 -10.69 -1.92
C GLY A 9 -3.49 -10.19 -1.86
N ARG A 10 -4.24 -10.74 -0.90
CA ARG A 10 -5.65 -10.38 -0.67
C ARG A 10 -5.74 -9.30 0.40
N VAL A 11 -6.51 -8.25 0.15
CA VAL A 11 -6.74 -7.18 1.13
C VAL A 11 -7.68 -7.69 2.23
N LEU A 12 -7.18 -7.72 3.46
CA LEU A 12 -7.92 -8.11 4.66
C LEU A 12 -8.60 -6.92 5.33
N ARG A 13 -7.94 -5.76 5.33
CA ARG A 13 -8.42 -4.54 5.97
C ARG A 13 -8.03 -3.32 5.17
N ASP A 14 -8.93 -2.36 5.15
CA ASP A 14 -8.77 -1.07 4.48
C ASP A 14 -9.16 0.04 5.45
N PHE A 15 -8.26 0.98 5.68
CA PHE A 15 -8.45 2.08 6.63
C PHE A 15 -9.01 3.34 5.98
N GLY A 16 -9.32 3.28 4.67
CA GLY A 16 -9.82 4.42 3.91
C GLY A 16 -8.71 5.36 3.44
N ILE A 17 -9.10 6.32 2.59
CA ILE A 17 -8.17 7.30 2.03
C ILE A 17 -8.12 8.53 2.95
N SER A 18 -6.92 8.90 3.36
CA SER A 18 -6.62 10.17 4.02
C SER A 18 -5.93 11.10 3.05
N THR A 19 -6.30 12.38 3.05
CA THR A 19 -5.67 13.42 2.23
C THR A 19 -5.17 14.56 3.11
N GLY A 20 -4.12 15.24 2.67
CA GLY A 20 -3.67 16.46 3.31
C GLY A 20 -2.82 17.30 2.38
N GLU A 21 -2.37 18.44 2.87
CA GLU A 21 -1.51 19.36 2.15
C GLU A 21 -0.29 19.71 3.02
N ARG A 22 0.89 19.75 2.41
CA ARG A 22 2.11 20.25 3.07
C ARG A 22 2.92 21.07 2.09
N ASN A 23 3.15 22.35 2.41
CA ASN A 23 3.90 23.29 1.58
C ASN A 23 3.37 23.35 0.13
N GLY A 24 2.05 23.42 -0.05
CA GLY A 24 1.40 23.43 -1.37
C GLY A 24 1.35 22.07 -2.09
N ASN A 25 1.92 21.00 -1.50
CA ASN A 25 1.86 19.66 -2.08
C ASN A 25 0.75 18.86 -1.43
N ILE A 26 -0.27 18.52 -2.23
CA ILE A 26 -1.35 17.62 -1.83
C ILE A 26 -0.82 16.19 -1.82
N TRP A 27 -1.07 15.47 -0.74
CA TRP A 27 -0.78 14.06 -0.61
C TRP A 27 -2.05 13.26 -0.35
N SER A 28 -2.04 12.00 -0.77
CA SER A 28 -3.07 11.01 -0.41
C SER A 28 -2.40 9.77 0.14
N ARG A 29 -2.98 9.17 1.17
CA ARG A 29 -2.48 7.97 1.83
C ARG A 29 -3.62 7.00 2.05
N ARG A 30 -3.38 5.70 1.84
CA ARG A 30 -4.29 4.63 2.21
C ARG A 30 -3.50 3.50 2.82
N ASP A 31 -3.78 3.21 4.08
CA ASP A 31 -3.19 2.06 4.75
C ASP A 31 -4.12 0.85 4.56
N ILE A 32 -3.53 -0.32 4.31
CA ILE A 32 -4.22 -1.60 4.15
C ILE A 32 -3.45 -2.71 4.86
N HIS A 33 -4.17 -3.77 5.25
CA HIS A 33 -3.55 -5.04 5.60
C HIS A 33 -3.82 -6.04 4.49
N ILE A 34 -2.79 -6.80 4.11
CA ILE A 34 -2.88 -7.86 3.10
C ILE A 34 -2.49 -9.20 3.71
N ASP A 35 -3.08 -10.25 3.17
CA ASP A 35 -2.60 -11.62 3.28
C ASP A 35 -1.80 -11.96 2.04
N GLN A 36 -0.51 -12.22 2.22
CA GLN A 36 0.38 -12.73 1.19
C GLN A 36 0.81 -14.14 1.61
N ASP A 37 0.21 -15.16 1.00
CA ASP A 37 0.53 -16.57 1.22
C ASP A 37 0.51 -16.99 2.70
N GLY A 38 -0.49 -16.50 3.47
CA GLY A 38 -0.62 -16.76 4.90
C GLY A 38 0.16 -15.80 5.81
N THR A 39 0.89 -14.84 5.23
CA THR A 39 1.61 -13.80 5.98
C THR A 39 0.81 -12.50 5.96
N HIS A 40 0.43 -12.01 7.14
CA HIS A 40 -0.25 -10.73 7.29
C HIS A 40 0.75 -9.57 7.27
N LEU A 41 0.61 -8.69 6.30
CA LEU A 41 1.51 -7.54 6.10
C LEU A 41 0.72 -6.23 6.10
N SER A 42 1.31 -5.20 6.71
CA SER A 42 0.83 -3.83 6.56
C SER A 42 1.41 -3.23 5.28
N MET A 43 0.59 -2.48 4.55
CA MET A 43 1.00 -1.73 3.38
C MET A 43 0.43 -0.32 3.39
N THR A 44 1.27 0.68 3.11
CA THR A 44 0.88 2.07 2.87
C THR A 44 0.95 2.38 1.38
N LEU A 45 -0.20 2.69 0.79
CA LEU A 45 -0.34 3.23 -0.55
C LEU A 45 -0.28 4.76 -0.49
N TRP A 46 0.43 5.38 -1.44
CA TRP A 46 0.54 6.83 -1.56
C TRP A 46 -0.09 7.34 -2.86
N ASN A 47 -0.53 8.59 -2.85
CA ASN A 47 -0.93 9.40 -4.02
C ASN A 47 -1.81 8.67 -5.05
N SER A 48 -1.26 8.32 -6.22
CA SER A 48 -2.02 7.66 -7.28
C SER A 48 -2.44 6.25 -6.89
N GLN A 49 -1.58 5.49 -6.19
CA GLN A 49 -1.93 4.14 -5.73
C GLN A 49 -3.05 4.20 -4.68
N ALA A 50 -2.99 5.14 -3.74
CA ALA A 50 -4.04 5.32 -2.72
C ALA A 50 -5.43 5.58 -3.33
N ARG A 51 -5.47 6.32 -4.46
CA ARG A 51 -6.69 6.74 -5.16
C ARG A 51 -7.10 5.83 -6.32
N SER A 52 -6.31 4.81 -6.63
CA SER A 52 -6.54 3.94 -7.79
C SER A 52 -7.80 3.09 -7.70
N VAL A 53 -8.34 2.92 -6.48
CA VAL A 53 -9.58 2.20 -6.21
C VAL A 53 -10.54 3.13 -5.49
N ASP A 54 -11.67 3.43 -6.13
CA ASP A 54 -12.72 4.36 -5.69
C ASP A 54 -13.64 3.79 -4.60
N ARG A 55 -13.55 2.48 -4.36
CA ARG A 55 -14.31 1.73 -3.36
C ARG A 55 -13.42 1.13 -2.27
N ASN A 56 -14.06 0.58 -1.23
CA ASN A 56 -13.38 -0.23 -0.22
C ASN A 56 -12.62 -1.40 -0.89
N MET A 57 -11.36 -1.62 -0.48
CA MET A 57 -10.48 -2.62 -1.07
C MET A 57 -10.59 -4.00 -0.41
N VAL A 58 -11.30 -4.15 0.71
CA VAL A 58 -11.43 -5.42 1.44
C VAL A 58 -11.95 -6.53 0.51
N GLY A 59 -11.25 -7.65 0.52
CA GLY A 59 -11.56 -8.84 -0.28
C GLY A 59 -10.96 -8.82 -1.69
N LEU A 60 -10.43 -7.70 -2.18
CA LEU A 60 -9.76 -7.63 -3.47
C LEU A 60 -8.42 -8.35 -3.45
N ASN A 61 -8.10 -9.04 -4.53
CA ASN A 61 -6.73 -9.48 -4.81
C ASN A 61 -6.01 -8.35 -5.51
N ILE A 62 -4.83 -8.01 -5.00
CA ILE A 62 -4.01 -6.92 -5.54
C ILE A 62 -2.63 -7.43 -5.88
N LYS A 63 -2.05 -6.80 -6.90
CA LYS A 63 -0.63 -6.90 -7.21
C LYS A 63 -0.03 -5.51 -7.21
N VAL A 64 1.09 -5.36 -6.50
CA VAL A 64 1.81 -4.11 -6.35
C VAL A 64 3.26 -4.31 -6.72
N LYS A 65 3.71 -3.64 -7.78
CA LYS A 65 5.10 -3.67 -8.22
C LYS A 65 5.92 -2.55 -7.60
N ASN A 66 7.23 -2.76 -7.48
CA ASN A 66 8.20 -1.79 -6.95
C ASN A 66 7.84 -1.27 -5.57
N VAL A 67 7.60 -2.16 -4.61
CA VAL A 67 7.25 -1.82 -3.22
C VAL A 67 8.51 -1.79 -2.37
N LYS A 68 8.70 -0.73 -1.59
CA LYS A 68 9.79 -0.64 -0.62
C LYS A 68 9.43 -1.41 0.64
N VAL A 69 10.32 -2.29 1.08
CA VAL A 69 10.27 -2.87 2.43
C VAL A 69 10.87 -1.88 3.43
N SER A 70 10.09 -1.50 4.43
CA SER A 70 10.49 -0.63 5.53
C SER A 70 10.29 -1.35 6.86
N TRP A 71 11.05 -0.92 7.86
CA TRP A 71 10.95 -1.41 9.22
C TRP A 71 10.67 -0.22 10.12
N TYR A 72 9.58 -0.28 10.88
CA TYR A 72 9.26 0.72 11.89
C TYR A 72 8.89 -0.02 13.18
N ASP A 73 9.58 0.30 14.27
CA ASP A 73 9.38 -0.32 15.58
C ASP A 73 9.41 -1.86 15.56
N GLY A 74 10.34 -2.43 14.78
CA GLY A 74 10.47 -3.89 14.61
C GLY A 74 9.44 -4.54 13.68
N ALA A 75 8.40 -3.82 13.25
CA ALA A 75 7.39 -4.33 12.32
C ALA A 75 7.80 -4.08 10.86
N ARG A 76 7.64 -5.12 10.03
CA ARG A 76 7.80 -5.02 8.58
C ARG A 76 6.60 -4.29 7.97
N ASN A 77 6.86 -3.20 7.26
CA ASN A 77 5.85 -2.43 6.56
C ASN A 77 6.20 -2.29 5.08
N LEU A 78 5.19 -2.36 4.22
CA LEU A 78 5.32 -2.24 2.78
C LEU A 78 4.90 -0.84 2.36
N ILE A 79 5.72 -0.13 1.59
CA ILE A 79 5.43 1.26 1.22
C ILE A 79 5.53 1.41 -0.30
N THR A 80 4.47 1.92 -0.93
CA THR A 80 4.55 2.28 -2.35
C THR A 80 5.40 3.51 -2.55
N MET A 81 6.27 3.45 -3.55
CA MET A 81 7.05 4.57 -4.06
C MET A 81 6.30 5.23 -5.23
N ALA A 82 6.79 6.39 -5.69
CA ALA A 82 6.18 7.11 -6.81
C ALA A 82 6.09 6.25 -8.10
N ASN A 83 7.04 5.33 -8.30
CA ASN A 83 7.09 4.40 -9.43
C ASN A 83 6.44 3.03 -9.16
N SER A 84 5.75 2.85 -8.02
CA SER A 84 4.98 1.63 -7.78
C SER A 84 3.79 1.53 -8.72
N GLN A 85 3.37 0.32 -9.06
CA GLN A 85 2.20 0.07 -9.88
C GLN A 85 1.25 -0.84 -9.12
N LEU A 86 0.01 -0.40 -8.91
CA LEU A 86 -1.04 -1.19 -8.26
C LEU A 86 -2.04 -1.64 -9.34
N SER A 87 -2.38 -2.93 -9.33
CA SER A 87 -3.41 -3.53 -10.18
C SER A 87 -4.31 -4.46 -9.37
N ILE A 88 -5.59 -4.50 -9.71
CA ILE A 88 -6.55 -5.49 -9.20
C ILE A 88 -6.45 -6.75 -10.06
N VAL A 89 -6.47 -7.92 -9.42
CA VAL A 89 -6.40 -9.25 -10.05
C VAL A 89 -7.75 -9.93 -9.97
#